data_AF-A0A3P8X3A1-F1
#
_entry.id   AF-A0A3P8X3A1-F1
#
_cell.length_a   1.000
_cell.length_b   1.000
_cell.length_c   1.000
_cell.angle_alpha   90.00
_cell.angle_beta   90.00
_cell.angle_gamma   90.00
#
_symmetry.space_group_name_H-M   'P 1'
#
loop_
_entity.id
_entity.type
_entity.pdbx_description
1 polymer ?
#
loop_
_entity_poly.entity_id
_entity_poly.type
_entity_poly.pdbx_seq_one_letter_code
_entity_poly.pdbx_strand_id
1 'polypeptide(L)'
;MNRIFRTKEKSVVNTEYTQRYRYSTGVYRGQCGQHGLPSVLHAPLHTRARTRRPLAVQHTHINMAASVSPLRSSFRICSPLSLHHHCCRAKLRTHRKCESQRRHLHLSAVRHAAVVISGTELARQLHREIQRDVEELVAQDNMRPHLGVVLVGDNPASRTYVKNKTRAATILGISSDTVVRPSSVSQEELLDLIDKMNRDWRVSGLLVQLPLPEHINERAVCNAIAPEKDVDGFHIVNIGKLCLDQRSMVPATPAAVWEIIKRAGIKTVGKNVLVAGRSKNVGMPIAMLLHSDRNHERPGGDATVTIAHRCTPREQLKELTSLADIIIAAAGVPRLITADMVKEGAAVIDVGINRVHDPKTGKMRLIGDVDFEGKYSNNKHCLI
;
A
#
# COMPACT_ATOMS: atom_id res chain seq x y z
N MET A 1 -60.29 28.80 15.95
CA MET A 1 -59.23 27.77 16.06
C MET A 1 -57.95 28.35 15.45
N ASN A 2 -57.23 29.23 16.17
CA ASN A 2 -55.92 28.99 16.86
C ASN A 2 -54.81 28.48 15.93
N ARG A 3 -53.91 29.36 15.43
CA ARG A 3 -52.60 29.87 15.98
C ARG A 3 -51.38 29.04 15.48
N ILE A 4 -50.54 29.60 14.58
CA ILE A 4 -49.15 30.13 14.78
C ILE A 4 -48.15 29.03 15.24
N PHE A 5 -47.10 28.64 14.49
CA PHE A 5 -45.81 29.35 14.35
C PHE A 5 -45.03 29.03 13.06
N ARG A 6 -44.40 30.09 12.51
CA ARG A 6 -43.28 30.09 11.55
C ARG A 6 -41.94 29.94 12.28
N THR A 7 -41.01 29.20 11.70
CA THR A 7 -39.54 29.43 11.72
C THR A 7 -38.99 28.76 10.45
N LYS A 8 -38.80 29.47 9.33
CA LYS A 8 -37.53 30.08 8.87
C LYS A 8 -36.28 29.65 9.66
N GLU A 9 -35.47 28.77 9.06
CA GLU A 9 -34.01 28.86 9.17
C GLU A 9 -33.44 29.19 7.79
N LYS A 10 -32.83 30.36 7.73
CA LYS A 10 -32.06 30.89 6.61
C LYS A 10 -30.63 30.42 6.75
N SER A 11 -30.05 30.03 5.62
CA SER A 11 -28.68 30.37 5.19
C SER A 11 -27.87 31.22 6.18
N VAL A 12 -26.83 30.62 6.76
CA VAL A 12 -25.61 31.34 7.14
C VAL A 12 -24.50 30.84 6.22
N VAL A 13 -24.37 31.56 5.11
CA VAL A 13 -23.11 31.68 4.40
C VAL A 13 -22.19 32.42 5.35
N ASN A 14 -21.17 31.73 5.89
CA ASN A 14 -20.07 32.42 6.53
C ASN A 14 -18.93 32.53 5.52
N THR A 15 -18.74 33.78 5.13
CA THR A 15 -17.69 34.35 4.31
C THR A 15 -16.30 34.20 4.94
N GLU A 16 -15.30 34.22 4.07
CA GLU A 16 -13.88 34.54 4.31
C GLU A 16 -12.96 33.45 4.88
N TYR A 17 -12.37 32.66 3.98
CA TYR A 17 -10.94 32.33 4.05
C TYR A 17 -10.33 32.36 2.64
N THR A 18 -10.19 33.55 2.07
CA THR A 18 -9.26 33.78 0.96
C THR A 18 -7.84 33.84 1.51
N GLN A 19 -7.13 32.70 1.57
CA GLN A 19 -5.67 32.73 1.60
C GLN A 19 -5.17 33.01 0.18
N ARG A 20 -4.99 34.30 -0.13
CA ARG A 20 -4.14 34.74 -1.23
C ARG A 20 -2.70 34.39 -0.87
N TYR A 21 -2.14 33.35 -1.49
CA TYR A 21 -0.68 33.23 -1.59
C TYR A 21 -0.16 34.32 -2.52
N ARG A 22 0.23 35.47 -1.94
CA ARG A 22 1.11 36.42 -2.62
C ARG A 22 2.53 35.84 -2.57
N TYR A 23 3.06 35.45 -3.71
CA TYR A 23 4.51 35.36 -3.88
C TYR A 23 5.09 36.77 -3.73
N SER A 24 5.80 37.03 -2.63
CA SER A 24 6.64 38.21 -2.52
C SER A 24 7.90 37.98 -3.34
N THR A 25 7.92 38.49 -4.57
CA THR A 25 9.17 38.74 -5.30
C THR A 25 9.87 39.93 -4.65
N GLY A 26 10.70 39.64 -3.65
CA GLY A 26 11.65 40.61 -3.11
C GLY A 26 12.77 40.86 -4.12
N VAL A 27 12.59 41.89 -4.94
CA VAL A 27 13.64 42.48 -5.77
C VAL A 27 14.60 43.23 -4.85
N TYR A 28 15.76 42.64 -4.55
CA TYR A 28 16.90 43.40 -4.04
C TYR A 28 17.70 43.95 -5.23
N ARG A 29 17.52 45.25 -5.51
CA ARG A 29 18.50 46.02 -6.27
C ARG A 29 19.58 46.51 -5.31
N GLY A 30 20.81 46.04 -5.49
CA GLY A 30 22.02 46.62 -4.95
C GLY A 30 23.09 46.58 -6.03
N GLN A 31 23.53 47.76 -6.46
CA GLN A 31 24.41 48.01 -7.59
C GLN A 31 25.89 47.64 -7.33
N CYS A 32 26.55 47.22 -8.41
CA CYS A 32 27.95 47.42 -8.83
C CYS A 32 29.09 47.45 -7.80
N GLY A 33 30.08 46.58 -8.05
CA GLY A 33 31.48 46.76 -7.64
C GLY A 33 32.39 45.74 -8.32
N GLN A 34 33.39 46.22 -9.05
CA GLN A 34 34.28 45.49 -9.93
C GLN A 34 35.30 44.56 -9.22
N HIS A 35 35.87 43.65 -10.02
CA HIS A 35 37.26 43.14 -10.01
C HIS A 35 37.48 41.63 -9.74
N GLY A 36 38.15 40.99 -10.71
CA GLY A 36 39.28 40.08 -10.45
C GLY A 36 38.99 38.58 -10.34
N LEU A 37 39.22 37.85 -11.44
CA LEU A 37 39.81 36.49 -11.41
C LEU A 37 41.29 36.58 -10.97
N PRO A 38 42.06 35.49 -10.65
CA PRO A 38 41.79 34.05 -10.77
C PRO A 38 42.31 33.13 -9.62
N SER A 39 42.15 31.82 -9.83
CA SER A 39 43.12 30.71 -9.59
C SER A 39 43.26 29.97 -8.24
N VAL A 40 42.89 28.68 -8.32
CA VAL A 40 43.58 27.42 -7.93
C VAL A 40 44.67 27.44 -6.83
N LEU A 41 44.52 26.57 -5.82
CA LEU A 41 45.45 25.48 -5.38
C LEU A 41 45.40 25.17 -3.87
N HIS A 42 45.35 23.87 -3.58
CA HIS A 42 45.87 23.09 -2.45
C HIS A 42 45.54 23.39 -0.96
N ALA A 43 45.13 22.30 -0.31
CA ALA A 43 45.13 21.90 1.12
C ALA A 43 46.44 22.25 1.89
N PRO A 44 46.62 22.00 3.22
CA PRO A 44 45.89 21.07 4.11
C PRO A 44 45.70 21.48 5.60
N LEU A 45 45.08 20.54 6.34
CA LEU A 45 44.97 20.44 7.81
C LEU A 45 46.33 20.39 8.54
N HIS A 46 46.46 21.05 9.70
CA HIS A 46 47.26 20.56 10.84
C HIS A 46 46.90 21.25 12.19
N THR A 47 46.33 20.44 13.10
CA THR A 47 46.64 20.21 14.53
C THR A 47 47.13 21.33 15.49
N ARG A 48 46.47 21.46 16.66
CA ARG A 48 46.95 21.26 18.08
C ARG A 48 45.97 21.93 19.07
N ALA A 49 45.33 21.24 20.04
CA ALA A 49 45.81 20.79 21.37
C ALA A 49 46.27 21.99 22.25
N ARG A 50 45.88 22.28 23.51
CA ARG A 50 45.33 21.65 24.75
C ARG A 50 44.72 22.83 25.58
N THR A 51 43.83 22.67 26.56
CA THR A 51 44.16 22.40 28.00
C THR A 51 42.89 22.21 28.86
N ARG A 52 43.10 21.63 30.06
CA ARG A 52 42.14 20.96 30.97
C ARG A 52 41.51 21.87 32.06
N ARG A 53 40.19 21.67 32.31
CA ARG A 53 39.42 21.43 33.58
C ARG A 53 39.59 22.34 34.84
N PRO A 54 38.74 22.21 35.90
CA PRO A 54 37.27 21.95 36.02
C PRO A 54 36.57 22.81 37.13
N LEU A 55 35.25 22.63 37.36
CA LEU A 55 34.48 22.68 38.65
C LEU A 55 32.95 22.66 38.30
N ALA A 56 32.23 21.54 38.48
CA ALA A 56 31.43 21.07 39.64
C ALA A 56 30.04 21.74 39.80
N VAL A 57 28.95 21.08 39.39
CA VAL A 57 27.95 20.24 40.13
C VAL A 57 26.76 21.03 40.69
N GLN A 58 25.54 20.67 40.27
CA GLN A 58 24.35 20.52 41.13
C GLN A 58 23.34 19.55 40.49
N HIS A 59 23.14 18.40 41.13
CA HIS A 59 22.07 17.44 40.88
C HIS A 59 20.99 17.60 41.96
N THR A 60 19.72 17.62 41.56
CA THR A 60 18.57 17.64 42.45
C THR A 60 18.15 16.21 42.84
N HIS A 61 18.05 15.99 44.15
CA HIS A 61 17.50 14.79 44.78
C HIS A 61 15.98 14.93 44.94
N ILE A 62 15.24 13.83 44.71
CA ILE A 62 13.86 13.64 45.16
C ILE A 62 13.89 12.51 46.22
N ASN A 63 13.39 12.82 47.41
CA ASN A 63 13.29 11.91 48.56
C ASN A 63 12.01 11.07 48.52
N MET A 64 12.14 9.80 48.90
CA MET A 64 11.03 8.93 49.32
C MET A 64 10.69 9.14 50.80
N ALA A 65 9.41 8.97 51.14
CA ALA A 65 8.97 8.59 52.49
C ALA A 65 7.86 7.54 52.35
N ALA A 66 8.14 6.31 52.79
CA ALA A 66 7.16 5.25 52.97
C ALA A 66 7.40 4.61 54.36
N SER A 67 6.32 4.53 55.13
CA SER A 67 6.27 4.09 56.52
C SER A 67 6.35 2.57 56.68
N VAL A 68 7.04 2.14 57.75
CA VAL A 68 7.28 0.76 58.16
C VAL A 68 6.15 0.24 59.07
N SER A 69 5.83 -1.05 58.97
CA SER A 69 5.36 -1.90 60.07
C SER A 69 5.66 -3.38 59.75
N PRO A 70 6.27 -4.17 60.65
CA PRO A 70 6.76 -5.52 60.36
C PRO A 70 5.85 -6.63 60.95
N LEU A 71 5.99 -7.88 60.47
CA LEU A 71 6.17 -9.09 61.32
C LEU A 71 6.12 -10.42 60.54
N ARG A 72 7.13 -11.23 60.86
CA ARG A 72 7.21 -12.70 60.97
C ARG A 72 7.45 -13.58 59.75
N SER A 73 8.63 -14.20 59.86
CA SER A 73 9.18 -15.37 59.21
C SER A 73 8.33 -16.63 59.34
N SER A 74 8.49 -17.54 58.39
CA SER A 74 8.81 -18.96 58.63
C SER A 74 9.13 -19.66 57.30
N PHE A 75 10.40 -19.66 56.91
CA PHE A 75 10.95 -20.69 56.02
C PHE A 75 11.17 -21.95 56.86
N ARG A 76 10.61 -23.08 56.44
CA ARG A 76 11.03 -24.41 56.92
C ARG A 76 11.78 -25.12 55.80
N ILE A 77 13.07 -25.32 56.04
CA ILE A 77 13.88 -26.36 55.42
C ILE A 77 14.13 -27.38 56.54
N CYS A 78 13.75 -28.64 56.30
CA CYS A 78 14.37 -29.81 56.93
C CYS A 78 14.38 -30.93 55.90
N SER A 79 15.54 -31.57 55.79
CA SER A 79 15.94 -32.62 54.87
C SER A 79 15.73 -34.03 55.49
N PRO A 80 16.44 -35.10 55.08
CA PRO A 80 15.93 -36.26 54.35
C PRO A 80 15.89 -37.56 55.20
N LEU A 81 15.38 -38.69 54.67
CA LEU A 81 15.94 -40.07 54.82
C LEU A 81 14.98 -41.21 54.44
N SER A 82 15.56 -42.24 53.80
CA SER A 82 15.30 -43.70 53.89
C SER A 82 14.05 -44.29 53.21
N LEU A 83 14.18 -44.98 52.05
CA LEU A 83 14.45 -46.43 51.87
C LEU A 83 13.33 -47.36 52.39
N HIS A 84 12.71 -48.14 51.49
CA HIS A 84 12.61 -49.61 51.63
C HIS A 84 12.27 -50.31 50.29
N HIS A 85 13.13 -51.27 49.95
CA HIS A 85 13.01 -52.28 48.89
C HIS A 85 12.27 -53.51 49.42
N HIS A 86 11.40 -54.12 48.61
CA HIS A 86 11.12 -55.57 48.54
C HIS A 86 10.36 -55.79 47.22
N CYS A 87 10.92 -56.35 46.15
CA CYS A 87 11.38 -57.72 45.91
C CYS A 87 10.30 -58.79 46.14
N CYS A 88 9.62 -59.19 45.05
CA CYS A 88 9.27 -60.58 44.84
C CYS A 88 9.31 -60.91 43.33
N ARG A 89 10.07 -61.95 43.03
CA ARG A 89 10.52 -62.44 41.73
C ARG A 89 9.78 -63.75 41.47
N ALA A 90 9.02 -63.87 40.39
CA ALA A 90 8.62 -65.18 39.89
C ALA A 90 8.53 -65.17 38.36
N LYS A 91 9.32 -66.09 37.80
CA LYS A 91 9.55 -66.39 36.39
C LYS A 91 8.24 -66.70 35.66
N LEU A 92 8.17 -66.35 34.37
CA LEU A 92 7.94 -67.32 33.31
C LEU A 92 8.28 -66.71 31.94
N ARG A 93 9.21 -67.38 31.26
CA ARG A 93 9.63 -67.16 29.88
C ARG A 93 8.45 -67.45 28.96
N THR A 94 8.14 -66.50 28.07
CA THR A 94 7.64 -66.83 26.74
C THR A 94 8.24 -65.86 25.74
N HIS A 95 9.17 -66.37 24.94
CA HIS A 95 9.55 -65.80 23.65
C HIS A 95 8.28 -65.61 22.82
N ARG A 96 7.89 -64.36 22.54
CA ARG A 96 7.02 -64.04 21.41
C ARG A 96 7.62 -62.89 20.61
N LYS A 97 7.59 -63.11 19.31
CA LYS A 97 8.28 -62.38 18.25
C LYS A 97 8.06 -60.88 18.35
N CYS A 98 9.16 -60.15 18.18
CA CYS A 98 9.17 -58.75 17.82
C CYS A 98 8.57 -58.63 16.41
N GLU A 99 7.27 -58.33 16.32
CA GLU A 99 6.67 -57.77 15.12
C GLU A 99 6.61 -56.25 15.32
N SER A 100 7.52 -55.55 14.63
CA SER A 100 7.47 -54.10 14.52
C SER A 100 6.22 -53.72 13.72
N GLN A 101 5.09 -53.55 14.39
CA GLN A 101 3.97 -52.81 13.83
C GLN A 101 4.39 -51.34 13.76
N ARG A 102 5.07 -50.97 12.68
CA ARG A 102 5.07 -49.60 12.17
C ARG A 102 3.62 -49.25 11.91
N ARG A 103 2.95 -48.68 12.91
CA ARG A 103 1.73 -47.91 12.70
C ARG A 103 2.15 -46.73 11.84
N HIS A 104 1.98 -46.89 10.53
CA HIS A 104 1.97 -45.78 9.61
C HIS A 104 0.82 -44.88 10.07
N LEU A 105 1.15 -43.84 10.84
CA LEU A 105 0.29 -42.69 10.99
C LEU A 105 0.08 -42.18 9.57
N HIS A 106 -1.07 -42.51 8.98
CA HIS A 106 -1.55 -41.91 7.77
C HIS A 106 -1.87 -40.45 8.13
N LEU A 107 -0.83 -39.61 8.25
CA LEU A 107 -0.95 -38.18 8.07
C LEU A 107 -1.28 -37.97 6.59
N SER A 108 -2.52 -38.26 6.26
CA SER A 108 -3.20 -37.66 5.12
C SER A 108 -3.32 -36.16 5.44
N ALA A 109 -2.19 -35.44 5.43
CA ALA A 109 -2.21 -34.01 5.27
C ALA A 109 -2.86 -33.79 3.90
N VAL A 110 -4.14 -33.45 3.91
CA VAL A 110 -4.84 -33.06 2.70
C VAL A 110 -4.08 -31.83 2.19
N ARG A 111 -3.24 -32.04 1.17
CA ARG A 111 -2.48 -30.99 0.51
C ARG A 111 -3.47 -30.15 -0.29
N HIS A 112 -4.14 -29.22 0.38
CA HIS A 112 -4.97 -28.22 -0.29
C HIS A 112 -4.05 -27.36 -1.15
N ALA A 113 -4.20 -27.50 -2.46
CA ALA A 113 -3.54 -26.64 -3.44
C ALA A 113 -3.92 -25.18 -3.18
N ALA A 114 -3.12 -24.27 -3.73
CA ALA A 114 -3.39 -22.86 -3.61
C ALA A 114 -4.78 -22.49 -4.14
N VAL A 115 -5.49 -21.61 -3.44
CA VAL A 115 -6.77 -21.08 -3.91
C VAL A 115 -6.49 -19.88 -4.81
N VAL A 116 -6.93 -19.97 -6.07
CA VAL A 116 -6.74 -18.90 -7.07
C VAL A 116 -7.85 -17.88 -6.95
N ILE A 117 -7.49 -16.62 -6.71
CA ILE A 117 -8.43 -15.51 -6.62
C ILE A 117 -8.76 -15.00 -8.03
N SER A 118 -10.02 -15.18 -8.45
CA SER A 118 -10.48 -14.64 -9.73
C SER A 118 -10.78 -13.15 -9.64
N GLY A 119 -9.81 -12.31 -9.98
CA GLY A 119 -10.01 -10.87 -10.10
C GLY A 119 -11.10 -10.49 -11.12
N THR A 120 -11.33 -11.33 -12.15
CA THR A 120 -12.43 -11.13 -13.10
C THR A 120 -13.79 -11.31 -12.44
N GLU A 121 -13.95 -12.29 -11.55
CA GLU A 121 -15.23 -12.49 -10.87
C GLU A 121 -15.49 -11.40 -9.83
N LEU A 122 -14.47 -10.99 -9.08
CA LEU A 122 -14.57 -9.86 -8.16
C LEU A 122 -14.94 -8.56 -8.89
N ALA A 123 -14.32 -8.30 -10.05
CA ALA A 123 -14.66 -7.14 -10.87
C ALA A 123 -16.12 -7.19 -11.37
N ARG A 124 -16.63 -8.37 -11.77
CA ARG A 124 -18.05 -8.51 -12.17
C ARG A 124 -19.00 -8.24 -11.02
N GLN A 125 -18.67 -8.69 -9.80
CA GLN A 125 -19.47 -8.39 -8.61
C GLN A 125 -19.52 -6.88 -8.36
N LEU A 126 -18.34 -6.23 -8.34
CA LEU A 126 -18.23 -4.79 -8.15
C LEU A 126 -18.95 -4.00 -9.25
N HIS A 127 -18.88 -4.45 -10.50
CA HIS A 127 -19.61 -3.81 -11.60
C HIS A 127 -21.13 -3.83 -11.39
N ARG A 128 -21.69 -4.94 -10.90
CA ARG A 128 -23.14 -5.01 -10.60
C ARG A 128 -23.54 -4.06 -9.48
N GLU A 129 -22.70 -3.95 -8.44
CA GLU A 129 -22.91 -3.01 -7.32
C GLU A 129 -22.90 -1.56 -7.84
N ILE A 130 -21.85 -1.17 -8.57
CA ILE A 130 -21.72 0.19 -9.11
C ILE A 130 -22.84 0.51 -10.09
N GLN A 131 -23.22 -0.42 -10.97
CA GLN A 131 -24.30 -0.18 -11.92
C GLN A 131 -25.62 0.13 -11.19
N ARG A 132 -25.95 -0.62 -10.14
CA ARG A 132 -27.12 -0.34 -9.31
C ARG A 132 -27.03 1.04 -8.65
N ASP A 133 -25.88 1.38 -8.09
CA ASP A 133 -25.67 2.68 -7.44
C ASP A 133 -25.86 3.85 -8.44
N VAL A 134 -25.38 3.69 -9.68
CA VAL A 134 -25.58 4.67 -10.76
C VAL A 134 -27.05 4.77 -11.17
N GLU A 135 -27.74 3.64 -11.28
CA GLU A 135 -29.18 3.62 -11.59
C GLU A 135 -30.01 4.31 -10.50
N GLU A 136 -29.71 4.05 -9.23
CA GLU A 136 -30.35 4.70 -8.08
C GLU A 136 -30.09 6.21 -8.05
N LEU A 137 -28.85 6.64 -8.30
CA LEU A 137 -28.51 8.07 -8.40
C LEU A 137 -29.33 8.78 -9.48
N VAL A 138 -29.42 8.19 -10.67
CA VAL A 138 -30.17 8.77 -11.80
C VAL A 138 -31.68 8.74 -11.53
N ALA A 139 -32.20 7.71 -10.87
CA ALA A 139 -33.62 7.63 -10.50
C ALA A 139 -34.02 8.72 -9.48
N GLN A 140 -33.05 9.24 -8.72
CA GLN A 140 -33.23 10.37 -7.80
C GLN A 140 -33.07 11.75 -8.48
N ASP A 141 -33.14 11.81 -9.81
CA ASP A 141 -32.98 13.04 -10.63
C ASP A 141 -31.60 13.70 -10.51
N ASN A 142 -30.59 12.94 -10.04
CA ASN A 142 -29.21 13.39 -10.10
C ASN A 142 -28.64 13.19 -11.50
N MET A 143 -27.66 14.01 -11.85
CA MET A 143 -26.90 13.81 -13.07
C MET A 143 -26.18 12.47 -13.08
N ARG A 144 -26.23 11.80 -14.24
CA ARG A 144 -25.39 10.64 -14.52
C ARG A 144 -23.91 11.02 -14.35
N PRO A 145 -23.10 10.25 -13.62
CA PRO A 145 -21.67 10.51 -13.51
C PRO A 145 -21.00 10.58 -14.88
N HIS A 146 -20.00 11.45 -14.99
CA HIS A 146 -19.23 11.63 -16.22
C HIS A 146 -17.73 11.51 -15.96
N LEU A 147 -17.08 10.64 -16.73
CA LEU A 147 -15.65 10.41 -16.69
C LEU A 147 -14.95 11.08 -17.89
N GLY A 148 -14.19 12.13 -17.62
CA GLY A 148 -13.27 12.73 -18.58
C GLY A 148 -11.94 12.01 -18.61
N VAL A 149 -11.48 11.63 -19.80
CA VAL A 149 -10.18 10.97 -20.00
C VAL A 149 -9.33 11.80 -20.96
N VAL A 150 -8.08 12.08 -20.57
CA VAL A 150 -7.08 12.68 -21.47
C VAL A 150 -6.04 11.65 -21.85
N LEU A 151 -5.80 11.48 -23.14
CA LEU A 151 -4.78 10.60 -23.70
C LEU A 151 -3.78 11.41 -24.52
N VAL A 152 -2.50 11.33 -24.18
CA VAL A 152 -1.42 12.02 -24.91
C VAL A 152 -0.58 10.99 -25.68
N GLY A 153 -0.42 11.22 -26.99
CA GLY A 153 0.34 10.35 -27.88
C GLY A 153 -0.37 9.05 -28.26
N ASP A 154 0.38 8.14 -28.88
CA ASP A 154 -0.17 6.95 -29.56
C ASP A 154 0.33 5.62 -29.01
N ASN A 155 0.78 5.58 -27.75
CA ASN A 155 1.21 4.34 -27.12
C ASN A 155 0.09 3.27 -27.17
N PRO A 156 0.29 2.12 -27.85
CA PRO A 156 -0.75 1.11 -28.02
C PRO A 156 -1.26 0.52 -26.70
N ALA A 157 -0.40 0.43 -25.68
CA ALA A 157 -0.79 0.00 -24.34
C ALA A 157 -1.76 1.00 -23.71
N SER A 158 -1.40 2.29 -23.72
CA SER A 158 -2.24 3.37 -23.17
C SER A 158 -3.60 3.44 -23.86
N ARG A 159 -3.64 3.31 -25.21
CA ARG A 159 -4.90 3.23 -25.98
C ARG A 159 -5.79 2.06 -25.55
N THR A 160 -5.19 0.88 -25.34
CA THR A 160 -5.94 -0.31 -24.88
C THR A 160 -6.49 -0.10 -23.48
N TYR A 161 -5.70 0.47 -22.56
CA TYR A 161 -6.15 0.77 -21.20
C TYR A 161 -7.30 1.78 -21.19
N VAL A 162 -7.17 2.88 -21.93
CA VAL A 162 -8.25 3.89 -22.05
C VAL A 162 -9.51 3.28 -22.62
N LYS A 163 -9.41 2.47 -23.69
CA LYS A 163 -10.54 1.75 -24.27
C LYS A 163 -11.24 0.84 -23.26
N ASN A 164 -10.47 0.15 -22.41
CA ASN A 164 -11.04 -0.71 -21.38
C ASN A 164 -11.75 0.11 -20.29
N LYS A 165 -11.17 1.26 -19.88
CA LYS A 165 -11.77 2.18 -18.91
C LYS A 165 -13.10 2.76 -19.44
N THR A 166 -13.14 3.25 -20.67
CA THR A 166 -14.35 3.82 -21.27
C THR A 166 -15.43 2.76 -21.51
N ARG A 167 -15.03 1.56 -21.94
CA ARG A 167 -15.96 0.42 -22.06
C ARG A 167 -16.57 0.06 -20.70
N ALA A 168 -15.76 0.01 -19.64
CA ALA A 168 -16.26 -0.24 -18.29
C ALA A 168 -17.23 0.86 -17.87
N ALA A 169 -16.89 2.14 -18.05
CA ALA A 169 -17.79 3.25 -17.76
C ALA A 169 -19.14 3.09 -18.48
N THR A 170 -19.13 2.78 -19.78
CA THR A 170 -20.37 2.57 -20.55
C THR A 170 -21.22 1.42 -19.99
N ILE A 171 -20.60 0.28 -19.66
CA ILE A 171 -21.31 -0.87 -19.07
C ILE A 171 -21.96 -0.50 -17.74
N LEU A 172 -21.31 0.34 -16.94
CA LEU A 172 -21.79 0.78 -15.63
C LEU A 172 -22.80 1.92 -15.69
N GLY A 173 -23.20 2.36 -16.90
CA GLY A 173 -24.05 3.52 -17.06
C GLY A 173 -23.35 4.84 -16.71
N ILE A 174 -22.03 4.89 -16.72
CA ILE A 174 -21.26 6.12 -16.54
C ILE A 174 -20.96 6.70 -17.93
N SER A 175 -21.27 7.98 -18.14
CA SER A 175 -20.92 8.66 -19.38
C SER A 175 -19.41 8.94 -19.41
N SER A 176 -18.77 8.91 -20.58
CA SER A 176 -17.32 9.16 -20.65
C SER A 176 -16.89 9.72 -22.00
N ASP A 177 -15.97 10.68 -21.96
CA ASP A 177 -15.35 11.25 -23.15
C ASP A 177 -13.83 11.06 -23.10
N THR A 178 -13.21 10.83 -24.25
CA THR A 178 -11.75 10.76 -24.37
C THR A 178 -11.23 11.89 -25.25
N VAL A 179 -10.45 12.79 -24.67
CA VAL A 179 -9.73 13.85 -25.38
C VAL A 179 -8.34 13.35 -25.72
N VAL A 180 -8.09 13.16 -27.02
CA VAL A 180 -6.77 12.77 -27.51
C VAL A 180 -5.95 14.02 -27.86
N ARG A 181 -4.68 14.02 -27.47
CA ARG A 181 -3.68 15.04 -27.82
C ARG A 181 -2.45 14.38 -28.45
N PRO A 182 -1.79 15.05 -29.41
CA PRO A 182 -0.57 14.52 -30.01
C PRO A 182 0.54 14.43 -28.97
N SER A 183 1.53 13.57 -29.20
CA SER A 183 2.72 13.49 -28.34
C SER A 183 3.51 14.79 -28.29
N SER A 184 3.33 15.69 -29.25
CA SER A 184 3.98 17.01 -29.30
C SER A 184 3.28 18.10 -28.50
N VAL A 185 2.14 17.81 -27.85
CA VAL A 185 1.40 18.80 -27.05
C VAL A 185 2.32 19.41 -25.99
N SER A 186 2.22 20.73 -25.78
CA SER A 186 3.01 21.39 -24.73
C SER A 186 2.43 21.10 -23.34
N GLN A 187 3.24 21.28 -22.30
CA GLN A 187 2.73 21.17 -20.93
C GLN A 187 1.67 22.23 -20.64
N GLU A 188 1.83 23.45 -21.13
CA GLU A 188 0.88 24.55 -20.94
C GLU A 188 -0.49 24.21 -21.56
N GLU A 189 -0.51 23.76 -22.82
CA GLU A 189 -1.74 23.36 -23.50
C GLU A 189 -2.45 22.20 -22.78
N LEU A 190 -1.69 21.27 -22.20
CA LEU A 190 -2.25 20.17 -21.42
C LEU A 190 -2.85 20.65 -20.09
N LEU A 191 -2.17 21.57 -19.39
CA LEU A 191 -2.66 22.15 -18.14
C LEU A 191 -3.93 22.99 -18.37
N ASP A 192 -4.00 23.77 -19.45
CA ASP A 192 -5.19 24.54 -19.83
C ASP A 192 -6.39 23.63 -20.12
N LEU A 193 -6.16 22.50 -20.79
CA LEU A 193 -7.19 21.50 -21.02
C LEU A 193 -7.72 20.94 -19.69
N ILE A 194 -6.83 20.59 -18.77
CA ILE A 194 -7.20 20.05 -17.46
C ILE A 194 -7.99 21.08 -16.65
N ASP A 195 -7.56 22.34 -16.65
CA ASP A 195 -8.25 23.44 -15.98
C ASP A 195 -9.66 23.67 -16.56
N LYS A 196 -9.82 23.59 -17.89
CA LYS A 196 -11.15 23.61 -18.53
C LYS A 196 -12.04 22.45 -18.05
N MET A 197 -11.51 21.24 -17.97
CA MET A 197 -12.26 20.05 -17.51
C MET A 197 -12.57 20.10 -16.01
N ASN A 198 -11.69 20.69 -15.20
CA ASN A 198 -11.93 20.93 -13.78
C ASN A 198 -13.11 21.89 -13.57
N ARG A 199 -13.24 22.93 -14.39
CA ARG A 199 -14.34 23.90 -14.30
C ARG A 199 -15.67 23.40 -14.88
N ASP A 200 -15.64 22.36 -15.70
CA ASP A 200 -16.87 21.77 -16.23
C ASP A 200 -17.59 20.98 -15.13
N TRP A 201 -18.67 21.54 -14.61
CA TRP A 201 -19.51 20.94 -13.58
C TRP A 201 -20.12 19.59 -13.98
N ARG A 202 -20.19 19.30 -15.29
CA ARG A 202 -20.68 18.01 -15.80
C ARG A 202 -19.66 16.89 -15.60
N VAL A 203 -18.37 17.20 -15.55
CA VAL A 203 -17.28 16.23 -15.36
C VAL A 203 -17.19 15.87 -13.87
N SER A 204 -17.55 14.64 -13.52
CA SER A 204 -17.50 14.13 -12.14
C SER A 204 -16.12 13.58 -11.79
N GLY A 205 -15.44 12.96 -12.75
CA GLY A 205 -14.11 12.40 -12.58
C GLY A 205 -13.22 12.71 -13.78
N LEU A 206 -11.94 12.94 -13.53
CA LEU A 206 -10.93 13.28 -14.53
C LEU A 206 -9.70 12.41 -14.32
N LEU A 207 -9.20 11.82 -15.40
CA LEU A 207 -7.92 11.14 -15.42
C LEU A 207 -7.09 11.50 -16.65
N VAL A 208 -5.78 11.56 -16.46
CA VAL A 208 -4.80 11.71 -17.54
C VAL A 208 -4.02 10.41 -17.64
N GLN A 209 -4.08 9.73 -18.79
CA GLN A 209 -3.45 8.43 -18.96
C GLN A 209 -1.92 8.56 -19.01
N LEU A 210 -1.26 7.92 -18.05
CA LEU A 210 0.20 7.80 -17.98
C LEU A 210 0.72 6.56 -18.76
N PRO A 211 2.00 6.53 -19.18
CA PRO A 211 2.99 7.60 -19.05
C PRO A 211 2.78 8.74 -20.05
N LEU A 212 3.26 9.93 -19.72
CA LEU A 212 3.30 11.09 -20.63
C LEU A 212 4.64 11.15 -21.38
N PRO A 213 4.71 11.91 -22.50
CA PRO A 213 5.98 12.23 -23.15
C PRO A 213 7.00 12.86 -22.19
N GLU A 214 8.29 12.60 -22.41
CA GLU A 214 9.38 12.97 -21.50
C GLU A 214 9.49 14.49 -21.24
N HIS A 215 9.07 15.33 -22.18
CA HIS A 215 9.08 16.79 -22.02
C HIS A 215 7.96 17.33 -21.13
N ILE A 216 7.03 16.48 -20.67
CA ILE A 216 5.92 16.86 -19.79
C ILE A 216 6.16 16.35 -18.38
N ASN A 217 6.02 17.22 -17.39
CA ASN A 217 6.11 16.84 -15.99
C ASN A 217 4.81 16.17 -15.51
N GLU A 218 4.82 14.83 -15.43
CA GLU A 218 3.67 14.04 -14.95
C GLU A 218 3.15 14.48 -13.57
N ARG A 219 4.04 14.88 -12.65
CA ARG A 219 3.63 15.31 -11.31
C ARG A 219 2.88 16.62 -11.35
N ALA A 220 3.32 17.58 -12.18
CA ALA A 220 2.61 18.83 -12.38
C ALA A 220 1.22 18.58 -12.96
N VAL A 221 1.11 17.68 -13.94
CA VAL A 221 -0.16 17.27 -14.55
C VAL A 221 -1.10 16.61 -13.55
N CYS A 222 -0.62 15.64 -12.76
CA CYS A 222 -1.44 14.99 -11.73
C CYS A 222 -1.94 15.98 -10.66
N ASN A 223 -1.09 16.96 -10.29
CA ASN A 223 -1.46 17.99 -9.31
C ASN A 223 -2.33 19.11 -9.90
N ALA A 224 -2.55 19.14 -11.22
CA ALA A 224 -3.45 20.10 -11.85
C ALA A 224 -4.90 19.62 -11.87
N ILE A 225 -5.14 18.30 -11.72
CA ILE A 225 -6.49 17.74 -11.62
C ILE A 225 -7.09 18.14 -10.27
N ALA A 226 -8.34 18.64 -10.24
CA ALA A 226 -9.00 18.98 -8.99
C ALA A 226 -9.07 17.74 -8.07
N PRO A 227 -8.69 17.82 -6.78
CA PRO A 227 -8.61 16.66 -5.88
C PRO A 227 -9.90 15.83 -5.82
N GLU A 228 -11.05 16.50 -5.86
CA GLU A 228 -12.38 15.89 -5.84
C GLU A 228 -12.76 15.17 -7.15
N LYS A 229 -12.07 15.49 -8.27
CA LYS A 229 -12.23 14.84 -9.57
C LYS A 229 -11.11 13.84 -9.89
N ASP A 230 -10.06 13.78 -9.08
CA ASP A 230 -8.89 12.91 -9.29
C ASP A 230 -9.23 11.44 -8.98
N VAL A 231 -9.88 10.77 -9.93
CA VAL A 231 -10.31 9.36 -9.80
C VAL A 231 -9.16 8.36 -9.89
N ASP A 232 -7.98 8.79 -10.36
CA ASP A 232 -6.74 7.99 -10.30
C ASP A 232 -6.02 8.14 -8.95
N GLY A 233 -6.40 9.10 -8.10
CA GLY A 233 -5.87 9.29 -6.74
C GLY A 233 -4.41 9.77 -6.68
N PHE A 234 -3.89 10.38 -7.74
CA PHE A 234 -2.47 10.78 -7.84
C PHE A 234 -2.18 12.21 -7.37
N HIS A 235 -3.23 13.02 -7.17
CA HIS A 235 -3.10 14.37 -6.67
C HIS A 235 -2.49 14.35 -5.27
N ILE A 236 -1.53 15.26 -5.01
CA ILE A 236 -0.79 15.29 -3.74
C ILE A 236 -1.71 15.40 -2.51
N VAL A 237 -2.83 16.11 -2.60
CA VAL A 237 -3.85 16.19 -1.54
C VAL A 237 -4.48 14.82 -1.26
N ASN A 238 -4.81 14.03 -2.28
CA ASN A 238 -5.41 12.70 -2.09
C ASN A 238 -4.42 11.72 -1.49
N ILE A 239 -3.17 11.75 -1.93
CA ILE A 239 -2.07 10.97 -1.34
C ILE A 239 -1.77 11.42 0.09
N GLY A 240 -1.75 12.73 0.35
CA GLY A 240 -1.52 13.28 1.69
C GLY A 240 -2.62 12.85 2.66
N LYS A 241 -3.88 12.96 2.26
CA LYS A 241 -5.03 12.45 3.02
C LYS A 241 -4.95 10.94 3.26
N LEU A 242 -4.57 10.16 2.24
CA LEU A 242 -4.35 8.72 2.39
C LEU A 242 -3.30 8.40 3.46
N CYS A 243 -2.16 9.11 3.46
CA CYS A 243 -1.10 8.94 4.45
C CYS A 243 -1.50 9.38 5.87
N LEU A 244 -2.54 10.20 6.00
CA LEU A 244 -3.10 10.67 7.28
C LEU A 244 -4.36 9.88 7.68
N ASP A 245 -4.67 8.79 6.98
CA ASP A 245 -5.86 7.96 7.19
C ASP A 245 -7.20 8.72 7.10
N GLN A 246 -7.21 9.78 6.32
CA GLN A 246 -8.39 10.57 6.00
C GLN A 246 -9.07 10.05 4.74
N ARG A 247 -10.34 10.40 4.56
CA ARG A 247 -11.09 10.04 3.35
C ARG A 247 -10.50 10.76 2.12
N SER A 248 -10.14 9.98 1.10
CA SER A 248 -9.62 10.48 -0.17
C SER A 248 -9.91 9.53 -1.33
N MET A 249 -9.64 9.99 -2.56
CA MET A 249 -9.53 9.09 -3.71
C MET A 249 -8.23 8.29 -3.57
N VAL A 250 -8.37 6.99 -3.33
CA VAL A 250 -7.24 6.06 -3.25
C VAL A 250 -6.87 5.63 -4.66
N PRO A 251 -5.57 5.52 -5.01
CA PRO A 251 -5.23 5.08 -6.35
C PRO A 251 -5.82 3.71 -6.70
N ALA A 252 -6.28 3.57 -7.94
CA ALA A 252 -7.14 2.46 -8.35
C ALA A 252 -6.52 1.07 -8.12
N THR A 253 -5.23 0.89 -8.41
CA THR A 253 -4.53 -0.39 -8.19
C THR A 253 -4.42 -0.73 -6.69
N PRO A 254 -3.92 0.17 -5.81
CA PRO A 254 -4.01 -0.02 -4.36
C PRO A 254 -5.42 -0.32 -3.83
N ALA A 255 -6.44 0.40 -4.31
CA ALA A 255 -7.83 0.15 -3.94
C ALA A 255 -8.28 -1.26 -4.38
N ALA A 256 -7.90 -1.71 -5.57
CA ALA A 256 -8.19 -3.06 -6.05
C ALA A 256 -7.52 -4.15 -5.20
N VAL A 257 -6.26 -3.96 -4.79
CA VAL A 257 -5.57 -4.88 -3.86
C VAL A 257 -6.31 -4.97 -2.54
N TRP A 258 -6.75 -3.83 -1.99
CA TRP A 258 -7.54 -3.79 -0.76
C TRP A 258 -8.90 -4.49 -0.91
N GLU A 259 -9.62 -4.27 -2.01
CA GLU A 259 -10.87 -4.98 -2.32
C GLU A 259 -10.68 -6.49 -2.44
N ILE A 260 -9.61 -6.93 -3.11
CA ILE A 260 -9.25 -8.35 -3.23
C ILE A 260 -9.06 -8.96 -1.85
N ILE A 261 -8.27 -8.33 -0.98
CA ILE A 261 -7.99 -8.81 0.39
C ILE A 261 -9.29 -8.94 1.19
N LYS A 262 -10.13 -7.89 1.18
CA LYS A 262 -11.40 -7.89 1.91
C LYS A 262 -12.35 -8.98 1.42
N ARG A 263 -12.59 -9.04 0.10
CA ARG A 263 -13.57 -9.96 -0.49
C ARG A 263 -13.11 -11.42 -0.47
N ALA A 264 -11.80 -11.66 -0.47
CA ALA A 264 -11.22 -12.98 -0.27
C ALA A 264 -11.16 -13.40 1.22
N GLY A 265 -11.56 -12.53 2.15
CA GLY A 265 -11.56 -12.85 3.59
C GLY A 265 -10.16 -12.97 4.20
N ILE A 266 -9.15 -12.35 3.59
CA ILE A 266 -7.76 -12.41 4.03
C ILE A 266 -7.60 -11.49 5.25
N LYS A 267 -7.25 -12.07 6.41
CA LYS A 267 -7.02 -11.30 7.63
C LYS A 267 -5.72 -10.49 7.53
N THR A 268 -5.78 -9.19 7.78
CA THR A 268 -4.61 -8.28 7.76
C THR A 268 -4.13 -7.89 9.15
N VAL A 269 -5.04 -7.85 10.12
CA VAL A 269 -4.78 -7.40 11.49
C VAL A 269 -3.68 -8.22 12.15
N GLY A 270 -2.62 -7.54 12.59
CA GLY A 270 -1.46 -8.14 13.25
C GLY A 270 -0.66 -9.08 12.34
N LYS A 271 -0.90 -9.07 11.03
CA LYS A 271 -0.19 -9.91 10.07
C LYS A 271 1.04 -9.21 9.51
N ASN A 272 2.04 -10.00 9.14
CA ASN A 272 3.22 -9.52 8.45
C ASN A 272 2.91 -9.40 6.96
N VAL A 273 3.02 -8.19 6.42
CA VAL A 273 2.84 -7.91 4.99
C VAL A 273 4.17 -7.51 4.40
N LEU A 274 4.54 -8.10 3.26
CA LEU A 274 5.63 -7.59 2.43
C LEU A 274 5.05 -6.93 1.17
N VAL A 275 5.42 -5.68 0.92
CA VAL A 275 5.18 -5.02 -0.36
C VAL A 275 6.49 -4.94 -1.13
N ALA A 276 6.63 -5.75 -2.19
CA ALA A 276 7.77 -5.72 -3.10
C ALA A 276 7.52 -4.68 -4.20
N GLY A 277 7.84 -3.42 -3.91
CA GLY A 277 7.57 -2.28 -4.80
C GLY A 277 7.35 -1.01 -3.99
N ARG A 278 7.90 0.12 -4.45
CA ARG A 278 7.79 1.43 -3.75
C ARG A 278 7.36 2.57 -4.66
N SER A 279 6.74 2.25 -5.79
CA SER A 279 6.23 3.27 -6.72
C SER A 279 5.19 4.13 -6.00
N LYS A 280 5.08 5.40 -6.43
CA LYS A 280 4.21 6.37 -5.76
C LYS A 280 2.73 6.15 -6.07
N ASN A 281 2.42 5.43 -7.14
CA ASN A 281 1.06 5.10 -7.59
C ASN A 281 0.58 3.72 -7.13
N VAL A 282 1.48 2.80 -6.75
CA VAL A 282 1.12 1.41 -6.40
C VAL A 282 1.70 0.99 -5.06
N GLY A 283 3.02 0.79 -4.98
CA GLY A 283 3.64 0.16 -3.81
C GLY A 283 3.50 0.98 -2.52
N MET A 284 3.78 2.28 -2.56
CA MET A 284 3.65 3.14 -1.38
C MET A 284 2.21 3.26 -0.88
N PRO A 285 1.20 3.55 -1.73
CA PRO A 285 -0.20 3.57 -1.27
C PRO A 285 -0.70 2.22 -0.73
N ILE A 286 -0.30 1.09 -1.32
CA ILE A 286 -0.64 -0.25 -0.78
C ILE A 286 -0.10 -0.41 0.63
N ALA A 287 1.17 -0.02 0.85
CA ALA A 287 1.76 -0.09 2.18
C ALA A 287 0.97 0.78 3.18
N MET A 288 0.61 2.01 2.80
CA MET A 288 -0.17 2.92 3.65
C MET A 288 -1.55 2.34 4.00
N LEU A 289 -2.28 1.78 3.02
CA LEU A 289 -3.57 1.12 3.26
C LEU A 289 -3.45 -0.04 4.26
N LEU A 290 -2.40 -0.85 4.14
CA LEU A 290 -2.27 -2.09 4.91
C LEU A 290 -1.76 -1.86 6.33
N HIS A 291 -0.88 -0.88 6.57
CA HIS A 291 -0.34 -0.64 7.92
C HIS A 291 -1.22 0.24 8.81
N SER A 292 -2.12 1.03 8.21
CA SER A 292 -2.89 2.05 8.93
C SER A 292 -3.89 1.45 9.92
N ASP A 293 -4.28 2.24 10.92
CA ASP A 293 -5.23 1.85 11.97
C ASP A 293 -6.61 1.62 11.37
N ARG A 294 -7.27 0.50 11.70
CA ARG A 294 -8.63 0.22 11.22
C ARG A 294 -9.69 1.18 11.79
N ASN A 295 -9.39 1.89 12.87
CA ASN A 295 -10.34 2.76 13.58
C ASN A 295 -10.29 4.22 13.13
N HIS A 296 -9.41 4.58 12.19
CA HIS A 296 -9.36 5.92 11.61
C HIS A 296 -10.51 6.18 10.62
N GLU A 297 -10.67 7.45 10.20
CA GLU A 297 -11.72 7.90 9.28
C GLU A 297 -11.79 7.03 8.02
N ARG A 298 -10.63 6.71 7.45
CA ARG A 298 -10.46 5.68 6.44
C ARG A 298 -9.84 4.44 7.11
N PRO A 299 -10.60 3.35 7.33
CA PRO A 299 -10.08 2.14 7.93
C PRO A 299 -8.88 1.56 7.17
N GLY A 300 -7.80 1.31 7.91
CA GLY A 300 -6.63 0.57 7.45
C GLY A 300 -6.66 -0.93 7.78
N GLY A 301 -5.51 -1.59 7.55
CA GLY A 301 -5.34 -3.03 7.71
C GLY A 301 -4.74 -3.51 9.02
N ASP A 302 -4.18 -2.63 9.87
CA ASP A 302 -3.42 -2.97 11.08
C ASP A 302 -2.34 -4.05 10.87
N ALA A 303 -1.70 -4.06 9.70
CA ALA A 303 -0.63 -4.99 9.39
C ALA A 303 0.76 -4.42 9.75
N THR A 304 1.69 -5.31 10.10
CA THR A 304 3.11 -4.97 10.15
C THR A 304 3.66 -5.03 8.72
N VAL A 305 3.84 -3.86 8.09
CA VAL A 305 4.24 -3.79 6.68
C VAL A 305 5.74 -3.57 6.53
N THR A 306 6.39 -4.42 5.73
CA THR A 306 7.76 -4.24 5.24
C THR A 306 7.72 -3.86 3.75
N ILE A 307 8.47 -2.81 3.38
CA ILE A 307 8.59 -2.38 1.98
C ILE A 307 9.95 -2.81 1.44
N ALA A 308 9.93 -3.65 0.40
CA ALA A 308 11.10 -4.02 -0.39
C ALA A 308 11.06 -3.35 -1.77
N HIS A 309 12.18 -3.35 -2.47
CA HIS A 309 12.29 -2.73 -3.79
C HIS A 309 13.40 -3.38 -4.62
N ARG A 310 13.55 -2.96 -5.88
CA ARG A 310 14.56 -3.51 -6.82
C ARG A 310 16.02 -3.52 -6.30
N CYS A 311 16.36 -2.63 -5.37
CA CYS A 311 17.71 -2.57 -4.76
C CYS A 311 17.84 -3.40 -3.48
N THR A 312 16.78 -4.08 -3.02
CA THR A 312 16.85 -4.99 -1.88
C THR A 312 17.60 -6.25 -2.33
N PRO A 313 18.70 -6.64 -1.68
CA PRO A 313 19.43 -7.85 -2.04
C PRO A 313 18.53 -9.08 -2.08
N ARG A 314 18.79 -10.00 -3.01
CA ARG A 314 17.96 -11.20 -3.25
C ARG A 314 17.79 -12.05 -1.99
N GLU A 315 18.87 -12.27 -1.24
CA GLU A 315 18.85 -13.04 0.01
C GLU A 315 17.98 -12.36 1.07
N GLN A 316 18.13 -11.05 1.25
CA GLN A 316 17.30 -10.28 2.17
C GLN A 316 15.82 -10.30 1.75
N LEU A 317 15.52 -10.20 0.45
CA LEU A 317 14.15 -10.31 -0.05
C LEU A 317 13.54 -11.68 0.27
N LYS A 318 14.31 -12.75 0.15
CA LYS A 318 13.90 -14.12 0.50
C LYS A 318 13.61 -14.28 1.99
N GLU A 319 14.47 -13.73 2.85
CA GLU A 319 14.24 -13.72 4.30
C GLU A 319 12.93 -12.99 4.63
N LEU A 320 12.74 -11.79 4.10
CA LEU A 320 11.56 -10.97 4.37
C LEU A 320 10.25 -11.60 3.87
N THR A 321 10.26 -12.17 2.66
CA THR A 321 9.10 -12.90 2.11
C THR A 321 8.76 -14.15 2.92
N SER A 322 9.75 -14.85 3.45
CA SER A 322 9.51 -16.05 4.26
C SER A 322 8.78 -15.78 5.59
N LEU A 323 8.80 -14.53 6.06
CA LEU A 323 8.09 -14.10 7.27
C LEU A 323 6.67 -13.59 6.98
N ALA A 324 6.37 -13.22 5.74
CA ALA A 324 5.15 -12.51 5.36
C ALA A 324 3.94 -13.44 5.28
N ASP A 325 2.85 -13.10 5.98
CA ASP A 325 1.51 -13.68 5.81
C ASP A 325 0.88 -13.27 4.47
N ILE A 326 1.22 -12.07 4.00
CA ILE A 326 0.72 -11.52 2.75
C ILE A 326 1.90 -10.92 1.98
N ILE A 327 2.07 -11.30 0.73
CA ILE A 327 3.08 -10.76 -0.19
C ILE A 327 2.36 -10.02 -1.29
N ILE A 328 2.66 -8.74 -1.47
CA ILE A 328 2.20 -7.95 -2.60
C ILE A 328 3.38 -7.72 -3.54
N ALA A 329 3.33 -8.30 -4.74
CA ALA A 329 4.37 -8.16 -5.75
C ALA A 329 4.02 -7.04 -6.73
N ALA A 330 4.74 -5.91 -6.67
CA ALA A 330 4.46 -4.70 -7.44
C ALA A 330 5.76 -4.01 -7.89
N ALA A 331 6.74 -4.80 -8.31
CA ALA A 331 8.08 -4.36 -8.68
C ALA A 331 8.24 -4.16 -10.20
N GLY A 332 7.41 -4.81 -11.01
CA GLY A 332 7.57 -4.84 -12.47
C GLY A 332 8.82 -5.64 -12.88
N VAL A 333 9.06 -6.75 -12.20
CA VAL A 333 10.20 -7.64 -12.43
C VAL A 333 9.67 -9.07 -12.57
N PRO A 334 9.71 -9.65 -13.78
CA PRO A 334 9.21 -11.00 -14.02
C PRO A 334 9.80 -12.04 -13.06
N ARG A 335 8.93 -12.86 -12.45
CA ARG A 335 9.33 -14.00 -11.60
C ARG A 335 10.27 -13.60 -10.43
N LEU A 336 10.15 -12.38 -9.93
CA LEU A 336 10.87 -11.91 -8.75
C LEU A 336 10.55 -12.75 -7.50
N ILE A 337 9.27 -13.12 -7.32
CA ILE A 337 8.81 -13.93 -6.19
C ILE A 337 8.66 -15.38 -6.62
N THR A 338 9.50 -16.26 -6.06
CA THR A 338 9.55 -17.69 -6.36
C THR A 338 8.96 -18.53 -5.24
N ALA A 339 8.52 -19.76 -5.55
CA ALA A 339 7.82 -20.61 -4.59
C ALA A 339 8.64 -20.93 -3.31
N ASP A 340 9.97 -20.95 -3.36
CA ASP A 340 10.83 -21.17 -2.20
C ASP A 340 10.87 -19.99 -1.22
N MET A 341 10.46 -18.79 -1.66
CA MET A 341 10.40 -17.58 -0.86
C MET A 341 9.08 -17.44 -0.08
N VAL A 342 8.01 -18.05 -0.58
CA VAL A 342 6.67 -17.90 -0.02
C VAL A 342 6.48 -18.89 1.11
N LYS A 343 6.09 -18.42 2.29
CA LYS A 343 5.75 -19.33 3.39
C LYS A 343 4.44 -20.06 3.12
N GLU A 344 4.32 -21.25 3.68
CA GLU A 344 3.06 -22.01 3.64
C GLU A 344 1.95 -21.24 4.36
N GLY A 345 0.74 -21.20 3.79
CA GLY A 345 -0.38 -20.44 4.32
C GLY A 345 -0.48 -19.00 3.82
N ALA A 346 0.53 -18.47 3.12
CA ALA A 346 0.57 -17.06 2.75
C ALA A 346 -0.36 -16.70 1.58
N ALA A 347 -0.89 -15.49 1.62
CA ALA A 347 -1.51 -14.87 0.45
C ALA A 347 -0.46 -14.15 -0.40
N VAL A 348 -0.55 -14.27 -1.72
CA VAL A 348 0.35 -13.63 -2.68
C VAL A 348 -0.52 -12.90 -3.69
N ILE A 349 -0.40 -11.57 -3.77
CA ILE A 349 -1.13 -10.75 -4.73
C ILE A 349 -0.14 -10.21 -5.75
N ASP A 350 -0.24 -10.68 -6.98
CA ASP A 350 0.61 -10.26 -8.09
C ASP A 350 0.01 -9.05 -8.82
N VAL A 351 0.61 -7.89 -8.61
CA VAL A 351 0.26 -6.62 -9.26
C VAL A 351 1.12 -6.38 -10.51
N GLY A 352 2.20 -7.14 -10.68
CA GLY A 352 3.12 -7.02 -11.79
C GLY A 352 2.45 -7.31 -13.12
N ILE A 353 2.73 -6.49 -14.13
CA ILE A 353 2.32 -6.74 -15.52
C ILE A 353 3.55 -6.53 -16.41
N ASN A 354 4.16 -7.63 -16.81
CA ASN A 354 5.37 -7.63 -17.62
C ASN A 354 5.08 -8.24 -18.99
N ARG A 355 5.49 -7.54 -20.05
CA ARG A 355 5.45 -8.04 -21.43
C ARG A 355 6.72 -8.82 -21.70
N VAL A 356 6.60 -10.12 -21.95
CA VAL A 356 7.72 -10.99 -22.32
C VAL A 356 7.47 -11.66 -23.66
N HIS A 357 8.54 -11.92 -24.39
CA HIS A 357 8.48 -12.72 -25.60
C HIS A 357 8.39 -14.20 -25.22
N ASP A 358 7.38 -14.91 -25.72
CA ASP A 358 7.28 -16.35 -25.56
C ASP A 358 8.18 -17.04 -26.60
N PRO A 359 9.28 -17.69 -26.19
CA PRO A 359 10.19 -18.35 -27.12
C PRO A 359 9.54 -19.53 -27.86
N LYS A 360 8.45 -20.11 -27.34
CA LYS A 360 7.76 -21.25 -27.98
C LYS A 360 6.78 -20.82 -29.06
N THR A 361 6.07 -19.72 -28.83
CA THR A 361 5.01 -19.25 -29.75
C THR A 361 5.42 -18.05 -30.59
N GLY A 362 6.52 -17.39 -30.26
CA GLY A 362 6.96 -16.13 -30.88
C GLY A 362 6.06 -14.93 -30.57
N LYS A 363 5.07 -15.10 -29.69
CA LYS A 363 4.08 -14.06 -29.35
C LYS A 363 4.46 -13.36 -28.06
N MET A 364 4.04 -12.10 -27.93
CA MET A 364 4.13 -11.39 -26.67
C MET A 364 3.10 -11.96 -25.68
N ARG A 365 3.55 -12.31 -24.48
CA ARG A 365 2.73 -12.76 -23.35
C ARG A 365 2.84 -11.79 -22.18
N LEU A 366 1.76 -11.63 -21.43
CA LEU A 366 1.79 -10.95 -20.13
C LEU A 366 2.07 -11.97 -19.03
N ILE A 367 3.07 -11.69 -18.20
CA ILE A 367 3.37 -12.44 -16.98
C ILE A 367 3.54 -11.47 -15.82
N GLY A 368 3.25 -11.92 -14.61
CA GLY A 368 3.40 -11.10 -13.42
C GLY A 368 4.80 -11.15 -12.82
N ASP A 369 4.91 -10.63 -11.61
CA ASP A 369 6.15 -10.62 -10.81
C ASP A 369 6.33 -11.93 -10.03
N VAL A 370 5.31 -12.78 -9.97
CA VAL A 370 5.32 -14.06 -9.26
C VAL A 370 5.49 -15.20 -10.25
N ASP A 371 6.34 -16.18 -9.91
CA ASP A 371 6.54 -17.40 -10.70
C ASP A 371 5.37 -18.40 -10.55
N PHE A 372 4.19 -18.03 -11.06
CA PHE A 372 2.95 -18.81 -10.90
C PHE A 372 3.07 -20.26 -11.38
N GLU A 373 3.77 -20.48 -12.49
CA GLU A 373 3.95 -21.81 -13.11
C GLU A 373 5.02 -22.64 -12.38
N GLY A 374 5.99 -21.98 -11.72
CA GLY A 374 7.05 -22.61 -10.94
C GLY A 374 6.57 -23.19 -9.60
N LYS A 375 5.86 -24.31 -9.64
CA LYS A 375 5.63 -25.22 -8.50
C LYS A 375 4.86 -24.65 -7.28
N TYR A 376 3.95 -23.69 -7.45
CA TYR A 376 2.91 -23.46 -6.42
C TYR A 376 1.96 -24.65 -6.25
N SER A 377 1.96 -25.58 -7.21
CA SER A 377 1.13 -26.79 -7.24
C SER A 377 1.58 -27.91 -6.31
N ASN A 378 2.80 -27.88 -5.74
CA ASN A 378 3.37 -29.11 -5.21
C ASN A 378 3.59 -29.23 -3.71
N ASN A 379 3.36 -28.22 -2.84
CA ASN A 379 3.45 -28.42 -1.37
C ASN A 379 3.11 -27.21 -0.47
N LYS A 380 2.54 -26.10 -0.96
CA LYS A 380 2.29 -24.92 -0.12
C LYS A 380 0.85 -24.43 -0.24
N HIS A 381 0.16 -24.35 0.91
CA HIS A 381 -1.19 -23.81 1.06
C HIS A 381 -1.19 -22.28 0.84
N CYS A 382 -1.06 -21.79 -0.39
CA CYS A 382 -1.06 -20.33 -0.62
C CYS A 382 -2.40 -19.84 -1.20
N LEU A 383 -2.74 -18.58 -0.97
CA LEU A 383 -3.75 -17.89 -1.79
C LEU A 383 -2.99 -17.12 -2.85
N ILE A 384 -3.34 -17.26 -4.14
CA ILE A 384 -2.70 -16.50 -5.23
C ILE A 384 -3.74 -15.71 -6.00
#